data_AF-A0ABD2Q8D1-F1
#
_entry.id   AF-A0ABD2Q8D1-F1
#
_cell.length_a   1.000
_cell.length_b   1.000
_cell.length_c   1.000
_cell.angle_alpha   90.00
_cell.angle_beta   90.00
_cell.angle_gamma   90.00
#
_symmetry.space_group_name_H-M   'P 1'
#
loop_
_entity.id
_entity.type
_entity.pdbx_description
1 polymer ?
#
loop_
_entity_poly.entity_id
_entity_poly.type
_entity_poly.pdbx_seq_one_letter_code
_entity_poly.pdbx_strand_id
1 'polypeptide(L)' 'MASWTVNWDSGRVMLVFGEGDRKVELKPLSANCKTLMEFIGGYAFLCQRDPSKNQQLDERFFHKLTGVND' A
#
# COMPACT_ATOMS: atom_id res chain seq x y z
N MET A 1 -7.59 5.84 2.45
CA MET A 1 -6.32 5.63 3.17
C MET A 1 -5.35 6.67 2.68
N ALA A 2 -4.65 7.39 3.56
CA ALA A 2 -3.83 8.55 3.19
C ALA A 2 -2.38 8.14 2.90
N SER A 3 -1.77 7.36 3.79
CA SER A 3 -0.41 6.83 3.62
C SER A 3 -0.19 5.61 4.50
N TRP A 4 0.92 4.91 4.27
CA TRP A 4 1.35 3.77 5.06
C TRP A 4 2.87 3.74 5.16
N THR A 5 3.39 3.22 6.27
CA THR A 5 4.84 3.14 6.52
C THR A 5 5.17 1.82 7.19
N VAL A 6 6.32 1.23 6.85
CA VAL A 6 6.81 -0.01 7.45
C VAL A 6 8.02 0.28 8.31
N ASN A 7 8.00 -0.23 9.54
CA ASN A 7 9.19 -0.34 10.36
C ASN A 7 9.74 -1.77 10.20
N TRP A 8 10.81 -1.89 9.41
CA TRP A 8 11.42 -3.19 9.08
C TRP A 8 12.06 -3.87 10.28
N ASP A 9 12.59 -3.10 11.23
CA ASP A 9 13.25 -3.63 12.43
C ASP A 9 12.24 -4.33 13.38
N SER A 10 11.06 -3.74 13.53
CA SER A 10 9.99 -4.27 14.39
C SER A 10 8.98 -5.18 13.67
N GLY A 11 9.01 -5.17 12.33
CA GLY A 11 8.03 -5.85 11.49
C GLY A 11 6.61 -5.29 11.65
N ARG A 12 6.49 -3.99 11.89
CA ARG A 12 5.20 -3.30 12.10
C ARG A 12 4.86 -2.41 10.91
N VAL A 13 3.57 -2.30 10.64
CA VAL A 13 3.02 -1.43 9.60
C VAL A 13 2.12 -0.41 10.27
N MET A 14 2.34 0.87 9.96
CA MET A 14 1.52 1.98 10.40
C MET A 14 0.68 2.48 9.22
N LEU A 15 -0.64 2.54 9.41
CA LEU A 15 -1.61 3.02 8.44
C LEU A 15 -2.17 4.37 8.92
N VAL A 16 -2.22 5.36 8.02
CA VAL A 16 -2.74 6.70 8.29
C VAL A 16 -4.03 6.93 7.50
N PHE A 17 -5.08 7.39 8.16
CA PHE A 17 -6.42 7.56 7.57
C PHE A 17 -6.92 9.01 7.59
N GLY A 18 -7.02 9.63 6.40
CA GLY A 18 -7.56 10.98 6.21
C GLY A 18 -6.59 12.08 6.65
N GLU A 19 -7.08 13.32 6.74
CA GLU A 19 -6.29 14.52 7.12
C GLU A 19 -6.14 14.69 8.65
N GLY A 20 -6.12 13.60 9.42
CA GLY A 20 -6.04 13.65 10.89
C GLY A 20 -5.14 12.56 11.47
N ASP A 21 -5.02 12.54 12.81
CA ASP A 21 -4.09 11.67 13.53
C ASP A 21 -4.60 10.22 13.74
N ARG A 22 -5.55 9.77 12.90
CA ARG A 22 -6.09 8.40 12.96
C ARG A 22 -5.08 7.43 12.38
N LYS A 23 -4.34 6.80 13.28
CA LYS A 23 -3.28 5.84 12.98
C LYS A 23 -3.66 4.46 13.50
N VAL A 24 -3.40 3.45 12.70
CA VAL A 24 -3.49 2.04 13.12
C VAL A 24 -2.12 1.43 12.92
N GLU A 25 -1.55 0.89 14.00
CA GLU A 25 -0.34 0.08 13.95
C GLU A 25 -0.70 -1.39 14.07
N LEU A 26 -0.13 -2.21 13.19
CA LEU A 26 -0.36 -3.65 13.21
C LEU A 26 0.92 -4.42 12.83
N LYS A 27 1.01 -5.66 13.31
CA LYS A 27 2.05 -6.62 12.94
C LYS A 27 1.37 -7.85 12.32
N PRO A 28 1.68 -8.21 11.06
CA PRO A 28 1.13 -9.41 10.46
C PRO A 28 1.66 -10.66 11.20
N LEU A 29 0.75 -11.59 11.50
CA LEU A 29 1.07 -12.84 12.22
C LEU A 29 1.31 -14.03 11.28
N SER A 30 0.58 -14.07 10.16
CA SER A 30 0.58 -15.16 9.19
C SER A 30 1.28 -14.82 7.87
N ALA A 31 1.81 -13.60 7.74
CA ALA A 31 2.49 -13.10 6.55
C ALA A 31 3.61 -12.13 6.94
N ASN A 32 4.45 -11.77 5.98
CA ASN A 32 5.47 -10.74 6.18
C ASN A 32 4.93 -9.34 5.84
N CYS A 33 5.63 -8.29 6.28
CA CYS A 33 5.26 -6.90 6.00
C CYS A 33 5.24 -6.59 4.50
N LYS A 34 6.12 -7.22 3.71
CA LYS A 34 6.17 -7.03 2.25
C LYS A 34 4.86 -7.48 1.58
N THR A 35 4.33 -8.64 1.94
CA THR A 35 3.05 -9.14 1.43
C THR A 35 1.91 -8.21 1.81
N LEU A 36 1.83 -7.76 3.07
CA LEU A 36 0.79 -6.82 3.49
C LEU A 36 0.84 -5.51 2.68
N MET A 37 2.05 -4.99 2.45
CA MET A 37 2.28 -3.77 1.67
C MET A 37 1.88 -3.92 0.21
N GLU A 38 2.22 -5.05 -0.40
CA GLU A 38 1.86 -5.36 -1.77
C GLU A 38 0.33 -5.44 -1.93
N PHE A 39 -0.38 -6.07 -0.97
CA PHE A 39 -1.84 -6.10 -0.96
C PHE A 39 -2.44 -4.69 -0.87
N ILE A 40 -1.94 -3.87 0.05
CA ILE A 40 -2.42 -2.51 0.25
C ILE A 40 -2.19 -1.64 -1.01
N GLY A 41 -0.96 -1.64 -1.55
CA GLY A 41 -0.60 -0.89 -2.75
C GLY A 41 -1.32 -1.41 -3.99
N GLY A 42 -1.46 -2.74 -4.12
CA GLY A 42 -2.19 -3.39 -5.20
C GLY A 42 -3.67 -3.03 -5.21
N TYR A 43 -4.36 -3.06 -4.07
CA TYR A 43 -5.74 -2.59 -4.01
C TYR A 43 -5.87 -1.10 -4.33
N ALA A 44 -4.96 -0.26 -3.85
CA ALA A 44 -4.95 1.16 -4.20
C ALA A 44 -4.77 1.39 -5.71
N PHE A 45 -3.90 0.61 -6.36
CA PHE A 45 -3.72 0.60 -7.81
C PHE A 45 -4.99 0.16 -8.55
N LEU A 46 -5.61 -0.94 -8.11
CA LEU A 46 -6.86 -1.44 -8.71
C LEU A 46 -8.00 -0.42 -8.59
N CYS A 47 -8.06 0.37 -7.52
CA CYS A 47 -9.04 1.46 -7.38
C CYS A 47 -8.85 2.61 -8.40
N GLN A 48 -7.70 2.72 -9.06
CA GLN A 48 -7.49 3.69 -10.14
C GLN A 48 -7.96 3.17 -11.50
N ARG A 49 -8.18 1.85 -11.64
CA ARG A 49 -8.67 1.25 -12.87
C ARG A 49 -10.17 1.43 -12.95
N ASP A 50 -10.61 2.34 -13.80
CA ASP A 50 -12.01 2.63 -14.05
C ASP A 50 -12.36 2.28 -15.51
N PRO A 51 -13.50 1.63 -15.81
CA PRO A 51 -13.87 1.28 -17.19
C PRO A 51 -14.00 2.47 -18.14
N SER A 52 -14.28 3.66 -17.61
CA SER A 52 -14.32 4.93 -18.35
C SER A 52 -12.95 5.62 -18.44
N LYS A 53 -11.94 5.15 -17.71
CA LYS A 53 -10.56 5.63 -17.76
C LYS A 53 -9.64 4.61 -18.45
N ASN A 54 -8.52 5.10 -18.98
CA ASN A 54 -7.51 4.33 -19.69
C ASN A 54 -7.18 3.01 -18.94
N GLN A 55 -7.38 1.88 -19.62
CA GLN A 55 -7.12 0.52 -19.11
C GLN A 55 -5.67 0.06 -19.32
N GLN A 56 -4.81 0.92 -19.85
CA GLN A 56 -3.38 0.61 -19.96
C GLN A 56 -2.77 0.40 -18.57
N LEU A 57 -1.97 -0.65 -18.47
CA LEU A 57 -1.25 -1.00 -17.26
C LEU A 57 -0.10 -0.01 -17.05
N ASP A 58 -0.18 0.81 -16.01
CA ASP A 58 0.95 1.65 -15.55
C ASP A 58 1.79 0.87 -14.54
N GLU A 59 2.73 0.07 -15.04
CA GLU A 59 3.62 -0.76 -14.22
C GLU A 59 4.49 0.08 -13.28
N ARG A 60 4.94 1.25 -13.73
CA ARG A 60 5.77 2.16 -12.92
C ARG A 60 4.98 2.67 -11.72
N PHE A 61 3.73 3.06 -11.93
CA PHE A 61 2.86 3.48 -10.85
C PHE A 61 2.52 2.33 -9.89
N PHE A 62 2.30 1.11 -10.41
CA PHE A 62 2.12 -0.09 -9.58
C PHE A 62 3.34 -0.37 -8.69
N HIS A 63 4.56 -0.34 -9.24
CA HIS A 63 5.80 -0.56 -8.48
C HIS A 63 6.02 0.50 -7.39
N LYS A 64 5.70 1.76 -7.71
CA LYS A 64 5.72 2.87 -6.75
C LYS A 64 4.78 2.64 -5.55
N LEU A 65 3.60 2.05 -5.77
CA LEU A 65 2.64 1.76 -4.70
C LEU A 65 3.00 0.50 -3.91
N THR A 66 3.62 -0.50 -4.53
CA THR A 66 3.93 -1.79 -3.88
C THR A 66 5.31 -1.83 -3.23
N GLY A 67 6.09 -0.75 -3.33
CA GLY A 67 7.37 -0.61 -2.63
C GLY A 67 8.55 -1.26 -3.36
N VAL A 68 8.42 -1.51 -4.66
CA VAL A 68 9.56 -1.81 -5.54
C VAL A 68 10.05 -0.47 -6.07
N ASN A 69 11.08 0.10 -5.43
CA ASN A 69 11.85 1.18 -6.05
C ASN A 69 12.75 0.53 -7.10
N ASP A 70 12.40 0.66 -8.38
CA ASP A 70 13.37 0.59 -9.48
C ASP A 70 14.07 1.95 -9.61
#